data_AF-A0A1W6Z630-F1
#
_entry.id   AF-A0A1W6Z630-F1
#
_cell.length_a   1.000
_cell.length_b   1.000
_cell.length_c   1.000
_cell.angle_alpha   90.00
_cell.angle_beta   90.00
_cell.angle_gamma   90.00
#
_symmetry.space_group_name_H-M   'P 1'
#
loop_
_entity.id
_entity.type
_entity.pdbx_description
1 polymer ?
#
loop_
_entity_poly.entity_id
_entity_poly.type
_entity_poly.pdbx_seq_one_letter_code
_entity_poly.pdbx_strand_id
1 'polypeptide(L)'
;MAAALAADLAGCADMAARTPPNTPLSQVVAEYGRPNFTCPLPGGGQRVIWTQQPLGQYAWGGNVGPDGRIDRVVPILTDAHFAILSEGVWTPDRVRCEFGPPAIIDEVGLPSVRQVVWSYRYRENDVWNSLMYVYMGRNGDRVTRHHPGPDPMYDQEWDFAR
;
A
#
# COMPACT_ATOMS: atom_id res chain seq x y z
N MET A 1 -41.55 -5.56 11.59
CA MET A 1 -40.52 -6.42 10.98
C MET A 1 -39.49 -5.49 10.35
N ALA A 2 -38.46 -5.12 11.10
CA ALA A 2 -37.42 -4.20 10.63
C ALA A 2 -36.32 -5.02 9.95
N ALA A 3 -36.25 -4.94 8.63
CA ALA A 3 -35.13 -5.49 7.87
C ALA A 3 -33.96 -4.52 8.02
N ALA A 4 -33.02 -4.85 8.89
CA ALA A 4 -31.72 -4.19 8.93
C ALA A 4 -30.96 -4.60 7.67
N LEU A 5 -30.76 -3.65 6.76
CA LEU A 5 -29.83 -3.76 5.64
C LEU A 5 -28.42 -3.88 6.23
N ALA A 6 -27.88 -5.10 6.21
CA ALA A 6 -26.45 -5.32 6.33
C ALA A 6 -25.79 -4.74 5.06
N ALA A 7 -25.31 -3.51 5.15
CA ALA A 7 -24.43 -2.94 4.14
C ALA A 7 -23.06 -3.58 4.33
N ASP A 8 -22.80 -4.64 3.58
CA ASP A 8 -21.49 -5.30 3.53
C ASP A 8 -20.41 -4.26 3.17
N LEU A 9 -19.44 -4.08 4.06
CA LEU A 9 -18.22 -3.29 3.82
C LEU A 9 -17.26 -3.94 2.80
N ALA A 10 -17.75 -4.81 1.91
CA ALA A 10 -16.95 -5.51 0.90
C ALA A 10 -16.55 -4.63 -0.30
N GLY A 11 -17.03 -3.38 -0.36
CA GLY A 11 -16.89 -2.52 -1.55
C GLY A 11 -15.46 -2.12 -1.91
N CYS A 12 -14.49 -2.13 -0.99
CA CYS A 12 -13.13 -1.66 -1.28
C CYS A 12 -12.21 -2.75 -1.82
N ALA A 13 -12.29 -4.00 -1.33
CA ALA A 13 -11.48 -5.12 -1.83
C ALA A 13 -11.68 -5.39 -3.35
N ASP A 14 -12.82 -4.94 -3.87
CA ASP A 14 -13.30 -5.22 -5.22
C ASP A 14 -12.83 -4.21 -6.28
N MET A 15 -12.15 -3.11 -5.92
CA MET A 15 -11.79 -2.05 -6.89
C MET A 15 -11.02 -2.60 -8.10
N ALA A 16 -10.06 -3.50 -7.87
CA ALA A 16 -9.27 -4.12 -8.93
C ALA A 16 -10.10 -5.02 -9.86
N ALA A 17 -11.10 -5.73 -9.33
CA ALA A 17 -11.94 -6.62 -10.13
C ALA A 17 -13.09 -5.87 -10.83
N ARG A 18 -13.55 -4.75 -10.25
CA ARG A 18 -14.63 -3.90 -10.80
C ARG A 18 -14.18 -2.84 -11.77
N THR A 19 -12.88 -2.56 -11.86
CA THR A 19 -12.35 -1.56 -12.79
C THR A 19 -11.74 -2.25 -14.00
N PRO A 20 -12.45 -2.34 -15.15
CA PRO A 20 -11.87 -2.91 -16.35
C PRO A 20 -10.63 -2.12 -16.80
N PRO A 21 -9.67 -2.78 -17.47
CA PRO A 21 -8.63 -2.08 -18.20
C PRO A 21 -9.18 -1.03 -19.16
N ASN A 22 -8.39 0.01 -19.42
CA ASN A 22 -8.73 1.12 -20.31
C ASN A 22 -9.90 1.99 -19.80
N THR A 23 -10.27 1.92 -18.52
CA THR A 23 -11.32 2.78 -17.94
C THR A 23 -10.83 4.23 -17.82
N PRO A 24 -11.62 5.25 -18.20
CA PRO A 24 -11.24 6.65 -17.98
C PRO A 24 -10.99 6.94 -16.50
N LEU A 25 -9.90 7.67 -16.17
CA LEU A 25 -9.61 8.05 -14.79
C LEU A 25 -10.79 8.81 -14.16
N SER A 26 -11.49 9.65 -14.92
CA SER A 26 -12.65 10.39 -14.44
C SER A 26 -13.78 9.48 -13.92
N GLN A 27 -13.99 8.32 -14.55
CA GLN A 27 -15.00 7.36 -14.13
C GLN A 27 -14.58 6.67 -12.82
N VAL A 28 -13.31 6.25 -12.71
CA VAL A 28 -12.78 5.65 -11.47
C VAL A 28 -12.84 6.66 -10.32
N VAL A 29 -12.54 7.94 -10.59
CA VAL A 29 -12.66 9.00 -9.58
C VAL A 29 -14.11 9.26 -9.18
N ALA A 30 -15.07 9.14 -10.10
CA ALA A 30 -16.48 9.28 -9.78
C ALA A 30 -16.99 8.15 -8.87
N GLU A 31 -16.44 6.94 -9.02
CA GLU A 31 -16.85 5.75 -8.26
C GLU A 31 -16.13 5.64 -6.91
N TYR A 32 -14.82 5.88 -6.88
CA TYR A 32 -13.97 5.61 -5.71
C TYR A 32 -13.38 6.87 -5.06
N GLY A 33 -13.63 8.05 -5.63
CA GLY A 33 -13.02 9.30 -5.20
C GLY A 33 -11.62 9.53 -5.78
N ARG A 34 -11.03 10.66 -5.41
CA ARG A 34 -9.70 11.05 -5.91
C ARG A 34 -8.61 10.12 -5.36
N PRO A 35 -7.57 9.80 -6.15
CA PRO A 35 -6.41 9.07 -5.64
C PRO A 35 -5.80 9.81 -4.45
N ASN A 36 -5.33 9.07 -3.45
CA ASN A 36 -4.63 9.62 -2.29
C ASN A 36 -3.22 10.06 -2.65
N PHE A 37 -2.61 9.41 -3.64
CA PHE A 37 -1.24 9.68 -4.06
C PHE A 37 -1.11 9.52 -5.58
N THR A 38 -0.31 10.39 -6.20
CA THR A 38 -0.01 10.31 -7.63
C THR A 38 1.47 10.55 -7.87
N CYS A 39 2.02 9.90 -8.90
CA CYS A 39 3.40 10.08 -9.33
C CYS A 39 3.51 10.18 -10.86
N PRO A 40 4.38 11.03 -11.40
CA PRO A 40 4.65 11.02 -12.83
C PRO A 40 5.31 9.70 -13.23
N LEU A 41 4.94 9.17 -14.40
CA LEU A 41 5.58 7.99 -14.99
C LEU A 41 6.56 8.39 -16.10
N PRO A 42 7.67 7.64 -16.27
CA PRO A 42 8.53 7.79 -17.44
C PRO A 42 7.74 7.54 -18.73
N GLY A 43 7.86 8.43 -19.71
CA GLY A 43 7.12 8.32 -20.99
C GLY A 43 5.79 9.06 -21.04
N GLY A 44 5.41 9.76 -19.97
CA GLY A 44 4.18 10.53 -19.88
C GLY A 44 3.04 9.74 -19.22
N GLY A 45 2.11 10.46 -18.61
CA GLY A 45 1.09 9.89 -17.75
C GLY A 45 1.46 9.92 -16.27
N GLN A 46 0.67 9.21 -15.45
CA GLN A 46 0.83 9.21 -14.00
C GLN A 46 0.39 7.90 -13.38
N ARG A 47 1.09 7.46 -12.36
CA ARG A 47 0.62 6.44 -11.43
C ARG A 47 -0.36 7.07 -10.45
N VAL A 48 -1.43 6.35 -10.16
CA VAL A 48 -2.48 6.75 -9.22
C VAL A 48 -2.63 5.66 -8.17
N ILE A 49 -2.78 6.06 -6.91
CA ILE A 49 -2.91 5.14 -5.78
C ILE A 49 -4.09 5.56 -4.91
N TRP A 50 -4.96 4.60 -4.62
CA TRP A 50 -5.97 4.68 -3.57
C TRP A 50 -5.49 3.84 -2.40
N THR A 51 -5.27 4.45 -1.25
CA THR A 51 -4.74 3.77 -0.06
C THR A 51 -5.61 4.05 1.14
N GLN A 52 -5.83 3.02 1.95
CA GLN A 52 -6.50 3.16 3.25
C GLN A 52 -5.50 3.39 4.39
N GLN A 53 -4.20 3.49 4.09
CA GLN A 53 -3.18 3.85 5.07
C GLN A 53 -3.48 5.23 5.68
N PRO A 54 -3.07 5.48 6.94
CA PRO A 54 -2.23 4.61 7.78
C PRO A 54 -2.99 3.56 8.59
N LEU A 55 -4.33 3.59 8.61
CA LEU A 55 -5.13 2.71 9.49
C LEU A 55 -5.66 1.45 8.78
N GLY A 56 -5.80 1.49 7.46
CA GLY A 56 -6.30 0.38 6.66
C GLY A 56 -5.20 -0.50 6.05
N GLN A 57 -5.60 -1.70 5.68
CA GLN A 57 -4.71 -2.78 5.23
C GLN A 57 -4.69 -3.00 3.71
N TYR A 58 -5.32 -2.11 2.96
CA TYR A 58 -5.47 -2.26 1.52
C TYR A 58 -5.09 -0.97 0.80
N ALA A 59 -4.45 -1.14 -0.35
CA ALA A 59 -4.27 -0.08 -1.33
C ALA A 59 -4.30 -0.69 -2.73
N TRP A 60 -4.71 0.15 -3.69
CA TRP A 60 -4.79 -0.18 -5.10
C TRP A 60 -4.02 0.84 -5.91
N GLY A 61 -3.31 0.36 -6.92
CA GLY A 61 -2.52 1.18 -7.83
C GLY A 61 -2.87 0.89 -9.28
N GLY A 62 -2.72 1.89 -10.14
CA GLY A 62 -2.82 1.76 -11.58
C GLY A 62 -2.04 2.87 -12.28
N ASN A 63 -1.80 2.72 -13.57
CA ASN A 63 -1.10 3.70 -14.38
C ASN A 63 -2.07 4.33 -15.38
N VAL A 64 -2.08 5.67 -15.41
CA VAL A 64 -2.87 6.46 -16.33
C VAL A 64 -2.01 6.88 -17.50
N GLY A 65 -2.39 6.48 -18.70
CA GLY A 65 -1.73 6.88 -19.93
C GLY A 65 -1.94 8.36 -20.26
N PRO A 66 -1.22 8.90 -21.26
CA PRO A 66 -1.42 10.27 -21.74
C PRO A 66 -2.82 10.52 -22.33
N ASP A 67 -3.57 9.46 -22.63
CA ASP A 67 -4.97 9.50 -23.07
C ASP A 67 -5.98 9.61 -21.91
N GLY A 68 -5.50 9.65 -20.66
CA GLY A 68 -6.33 9.79 -19.46
C GLY A 68 -7.05 8.51 -19.03
N ARG A 69 -6.62 7.34 -19.54
CA ARG A 69 -7.20 6.03 -19.21
C ARG A 69 -6.25 5.19 -18.37
N ILE A 70 -6.82 4.42 -17.43
CA ILE A 70 -6.07 3.53 -16.54
C ILE A 70 -5.81 2.20 -17.25
N ASP A 71 -4.58 1.69 -17.15
CA ASP A 71 -4.19 0.39 -17.70
C ASP A 71 -4.87 -0.78 -17.00
N ARG A 72 -4.65 -0.95 -15.69
CA ARG A 72 -5.25 -1.94 -14.81
C ARG A 72 -5.09 -1.46 -13.37
N VAL A 73 -6.16 -1.58 -12.59
CA VAL A 73 -6.08 -1.39 -11.14
C VAL A 73 -5.72 -2.73 -10.49
N VAL A 74 -4.71 -2.75 -9.63
CA VAL A 74 -4.27 -3.95 -8.90
C VAL A 74 -4.08 -3.65 -7.41
N PRO A 75 -4.27 -4.63 -6.51
CA PRO A 75 -3.84 -4.50 -5.12
C PRO A 75 -2.31 -4.39 -5.06
N ILE A 76 -1.80 -3.41 -4.32
CA ILE A 76 -0.34 -3.13 -4.26
C ILE A 76 0.29 -3.48 -2.91
N LEU A 77 -0.51 -3.70 -1.86
CA LEU A 77 -0.03 -4.15 -0.55
C LEU A 77 -0.21 -5.67 -0.41
N THR A 78 0.59 -6.43 -1.15
CA THR A 78 0.57 -7.90 -1.15
C THR A 78 1.99 -8.44 -1.14
N ASP A 79 2.22 -9.63 -0.59
CA ASP A 79 3.56 -10.26 -0.58
C ASP A 79 4.15 -10.39 -1.98
N ALA A 80 3.32 -10.82 -2.93
CA ALA A 80 3.70 -10.97 -4.32
C ALA A 80 4.18 -9.64 -4.92
N HIS A 81 3.53 -8.53 -4.60
CA HIS A 81 3.94 -7.21 -5.10
C HIS A 81 5.15 -6.66 -4.33
N PHE A 82 5.25 -6.90 -3.01
CA PHE A 82 6.42 -6.49 -2.23
C PHE A 82 7.70 -7.21 -2.65
N ALA A 83 7.61 -8.43 -3.18
CA ALA A 83 8.76 -9.21 -3.64
C ALA A 83 9.64 -8.45 -4.67
N ILE A 84 9.06 -7.52 -5.44
CA ILE A 84 9.81 -6.69 -6.41
C ILE A 84 10.87 -5.80 -5.74
N LEU A 85 10.75 -5.54 -4.42
CA LEU A 85 11.76 -4.81 -3.64
C LEU A 85 13.09 -5.57 -3.54
N SER A 86 13.08 -6.88 -3.81
CA SER A 86 14.29 -7.71 -3.91
C SER A 86 15.09 -7.44 -5.19
N GLU A 87 14.48 -6.78 -6.17
CA GLU A 87 15.03 -6.62 -7.51
C GLU A 87 15.34 -5.15 -7.83
N GLY A 88 16.60 -4.88 -8.15
CA GLY A 88 17.06 -3.55 -8.54
C GLY A 88 17.26 -2.59 -7.36
N VAL A 89 17.26 -1.28 -7.66
CA VAL A 89 17.49 -0.21 -6.67
C VAL A 89 16.19 0.55 -6.42
N TRP A 90 15.80 0.60 -5.16
CA TRP A 90 14.57 1.26 -4.71
C TRP A 90 14.89 2.46 -3.82
N THR A 91 14.69 3.66 -4.34
CA THR A 91 14.76 4.90 -3.56
C THR A 91 13.44 5.14 -2.82
N PRO A 92 13.40 5.98 -1.77
CA PRO A 92 12.17 6.36 -1.09
C PRO A 92 11.06 6.81 -2.02
N ASP A 93 11.38 7.64 -3.01
CA ASP A 93 10.40 8.16 -3.95
C ASP A 93 9.86 7.05 -4.84
N ARG A 94 10.71 6.12 -5.28
CA ARG A 94 10.28 4.95 -6.05
C ARG A 94 9.35 4.05 -5.23
N VAL A 95 9.67 3.84 -3.94
CA VAL A 95 8.81 3.07 -3.03
C VAL A 95 7.46 3.76 -2.82
N ARG A 96 7.43 5.08 -2.58
CA ARG A 96 6.16 5.82 -2.45
C ARG A 96 5.36 5.82 -3.74
N CYS A 97 6.01 5.98 -4.89
CA CYS A 97 5.33 5.91 -6.17
C CYS A 97 4.76 4.53 -6.45
N GLU A 98 5.39 3.46 -5.97
CA GLU A 98 4.91 2.10 -6.21
C GLU A 98 3.83 1.67 -5.21
N PHE A 99 4.06 1.86 -3.91
CA PHE A 99 3.23 1.34 -2.82
C PHE A 99 2.38 2.39 -2.10
N GLY A 100 2.59 3.68 -2.39
CA GLY A 100 1.97 4.80 -1.69
C GLY A 100 2.72 5.18 -0.41
N PRO A 101 2.17 6.14 0.36
CA PRO A 101 2.74 6.51 1.65
C PRO A 101 2.68 5.34 2.64
N PRO A 102 3.74 5.11 3.43
CA PRO A 102 3.73 4.09 4.48
C PRO A 102 2.81 4.47 5.63
N ALA A 103 2.41 3.47 6.41
CA ALA A 103 1.62 3.64 7.62
C ALA A 103 2.44 4.29 8.74
N ILE A 104 3.71 3.89 8.85
CA ILE A 104 4.64 4.30 9.89
C ILE A 104 6.01 4.54 9.24
N ILE A 105 6.70 5.58 9.72
CA ILE A 105 8.11 5.82 9.42
C ILE A 105 8.84 5.92 10.75
N ASP A 106 9.73 4.97 11.00
CA ASP A 106 10.51 4.87 12.24
C ASP A 106 12.02 4.82 11.94
N GLU A 107 12.82 4.94 12.99
CA GLU A 107 14.26 4.71 12.92
C GLU A 107 14.69 3.71 13.99
N VAL A 108 15.40 2.66 13.59
CA VAL A 108 15.82 1.56 14.48
C VAL A 108 17.33 1.38 14.49
N GLY A 109 17.87 0.81 15.58
CA GLY A 109 19.28 0.51 15.75
C GLY A 109 20.08 1.59 16.48
N LEU A 110 21.30 1.26 16.90
CA LEU A 110 22.23 2.20 17.53
C LEU A 110 22.67 3.29 16.53
N PRO A 111 23.14 4.47 16.98
CA PRO A 111 23.51 5.58 16.09
C PRO A 111 24.48 5.24 14.95
N SER A 112 25.36 4.25 15.14
CA SER A 112 26.33 3.77 14.16
C SER A 112 25.73 2.86 13.08
N VAL A 113 24.59 2.21 13.35
CA VAL A 113 23.91 1.23 12.47
C VAL A 113 22.44 1.58 12.26
N ARG A 114 22.06 2.84 12.51
CA ARG A 114 20.69 3.33 12.42
C ARG A 114 20.12 3.08 11.02
N GLN A 115 18.87 2.68 10.95
CA GLN A 115 18.13 2.43 9.72
C GLN A 115 16.77 3.08 9.78
N VAL A 116 16.35 3.68 8.68
CA VAL A 116 14.97 4.16 8.51
C VAL A 116 14.10 2.97 8.12
N VAL A 117 12.95 2.80 8.77
CA VAL A 117 12.02 1.70 8.49
C VAL A 117 10.68 2.29 8.11
N TRP A 118 10.16 1.86 6.96
CA TRP A 118 8.81 2.18 6.53
C TRP A 118 7.96 0.95 6.71
N SER A 119 6.83 1.10 7.38
CA SER A 119 5.95 -0.03 7.68
C SER A 119 4.61 0.18 6.98
N TYR A 120 4.17 -0.83 6.23
CA TYR A 120 2.88 -0.85 5.52
C TYR A 120 1.95 -1.85 6.17
N ARG A 121 0.80 -1.39 6.69
CA ARG A 121 -0.25 -2.29 7.19
C ARG A 121 -0.89 -3.03 6.03
N TYR A 122 -0.93 -4.34 6.09
CA TYR A 122 -1.56 -5.12 5.03
C TYR A 122 -2.14 -6.42 5.55
N ARG A 123 -3.03 -7.00 4.76
CA ARG A 123 -3.65 -8.29 5.04
C ARG A 123 -2.82 -9.39 4.38
N GLU A 124 -1.87 -9.94 5.11
CA GLU A 124 -0.96 -10.98 4.62
C GLU A 124 -1.74 -12.25 4.27
N ASN A 125 -1.59 -12.71 3.02
CA ASN A 125 -2.33 -13.83 2.45
C ASN A 125 -3.85 -13.75 2.70
N ASP A 126 -4.41 -12.53 2.73
CA ASP A 126 -5.82 -12.22 3.04
C ASP A 126 -6.31 -12.65 4.44
N VAL A 127 -5.42 -13.16 5.29
CA VAL A 127 -5.77 -13.79 6.58
C VAL A 127 -5.10 -13.13 7.78
N TRP A 128 -3.86 -12.69 7.68
CA TRP A 128 -3.09 -12.20 8.83
C TRP A 128 -3.00 -10.67 8.84
N ASN A 129 -3.13 -10.08 10.04
CA ASN A 129 -2.91 -8.65 10.23
C ASN A 129 -1.42 -8.40 10.38
N SER A 130 -0.78 -7.87 9.34
CA SER A 130 0.67 -7.78 9.27
C SER A 130 1.15 -6.37 8.91
N LEU A 131 2.38 -6.08 9.27
CA LEU A 131 3.18 -4.98 8.75
C LEU A 131 4.23 -5.55 7.79
N MET A 132 4.29 -5.00 6.57
CA MET A 132 5.47 -5.15 5.73
C MET A 132 6.48 -4.09 6.15
N TYR A 133 7.61 -4.52 6.72
CA TYR A 133 8.71 -3.64 7.09
C TYR A 133 9.66 -3.49 5.91
N VAL A 134 9.88 -2.27 5.45
CA VAL A 134 10.81 -1.90 4.39
C VAL A 134 11.94 -1.09 5.01
N TYR A 135 13.10 -1.70 5.14
CA TYR A 135 14.27 -1.08 5.76
C TYR A 135 15.11 -0.38 4.72
N MET A 136 15.47 0.85 5.03
CA MET A 136 16.33 1.67 4.21
C MET A 136 17.71 1.84 4.84
N GLY A 137 18.67 2.27 4.02
CA GLY A 137 20.01 2.64 4.46
C GLY A 137 19.99 3.71 5.57
N ARG A 138 21.15 3.98 6.17
CA ARG A 138 21.27 4.92 7.30
C ARG A 138 20.70 6.31 7.03
N ASN A 139 20.82 6.78 5.79
CA ASN A 139 20.33 8.08 5.37
C ASN A 139 18.91 8.00 4.77
N GLY A 140 18.28 6.82 4.81
CA GLY A 140 17.02 6.56 4.13
C GLY A 140 17.13 6.66 2.60
N ASP A 141 18.30 6.40 2.00
CA ASP A 141 18.55 6.66 0.58
C ASP A 141 18.04 5.56 -0.35
N ARG A 142 18.01 4.31 0.14
CA ARG A 142 17.55 3.15 -0.62
C ARG A 142 17.07 2.01 0.27
N VAL A 143 16.21 1.15 -0.25
CA VAL A 143 15.82 -0.12 0.39
C VAL A 143 17.03 -1.05 0.46
N THR A 144 17.16 -1.72 1.60
CA THR A 144 18.24 -2.67 1.91
C THR A 144 17.70 -4.06 2.23
N ARG A 145 16.53 -4.14 2.86
CA ARG A 145 15.80 -5.39 3.11
C ARG A 145 14.32 -5.09 3.33
N HIS A 146 13.50 -6.13 3.23
CA HIS A 146 12.11 -6.09 3.65
C HIS A 146 11.70 -7.45 4.22
N HIS A 147 10.71 -7.45 5.10
CA HIS A 147 10.05 -8.67 5.56
C HIS A 147 8.70 -8.33 6.21
N PRO A 148 7.73 -9.26 6.19
CA PRO A 148 6.51 -9.11 6.98
C PRO A 148 6.78 -9.38 8.47
N GLY A 149 5.85 -8.94 9.31
CA GLY A 149 5.74 -9.31 10.71
C GLY A 149 4.36 -8.93 11.24
N PRO A 150 3.98 -9.37 12.44
CA PRO A 150 2.66 -9.08 12.99
C PRO A 150 2.48 -7.56 13.17
N ASP A 151 1.25 -7.07 12.99
CA ASP A 151 0.89 -5.68 13.29
C ASP A 151 0.53 -5.54 14.78
N PRO A 152 1.33 -4.81 15.58
CA PRO A 152 1.07 -4.63 17.01
C PRO A 152 -0.28 -3.97 17.31
N MET A 153 -0.91 -3.31 16.33
CA MET A 153 -2.26 -2.75 16.49
C MET A 153 -3.34 -3.84 16.65
N TYR A 154 -3.07 -5.06 16.16
CA TYR A 154 -4.00 -6.19 16.20
C TYR A 154 -3.52 -7.33 17.09
N ASP A 155 -2.26 -7.30 17.53
CA ASP A 155 -1.78 -8.18 18.58
C ASP A 155 -2.45 -7.76 19.90
N GLN A 156 -3.34 -8.62 20.41
CA GLN A 156 -3.80 -8.48 21.79
C GLN A 156 -2.57 -8.66 22.68
N GLU A 157 -2.18 -7.62 23.42
CA GLU A 157 -1.31 -7.78 24.58
C GLU A 157 -1.85 -8.97 25.37
N TRP A 158 -1.12 -10.08 25.39
CA TRP A 158 -1.39 -11.18 26.28
C TRP A 158 -1.19 -10.66 27.70
N ASP A 159 -2.31 -10.26 28.27
CA ASP A 159 -2.53 -9.75 29.60
C ASP A 159 -2.01 -10.76 30.63
N PHE A 160 -0.73 -10.65 31.02
CA PHE A 160 -0.14 -11.41 32.13
C PHE A 160 -0.66 -10.95 33.51
N ALA A 161 -1.76 -10.20 33.57
CA ALA A 161 -2.34 -9.63 34.79
C ALA A 161 -3.67 -10.30 35.22
N ARG A 162 -3.75 -11.63 35.18
CA ARG A 162 -4.77 -12.39 35.95
C ARG A 162 -4.15 -13.53 36.75
#